data_AF-X0Y0V6-F1
#
_entry.id   AF-X0Y0V6-F1
#
_cell.length_a   1.000
_cell.length_b   1.000
_cell.length_c   1.000
_cell.angle_alpha   90.00
_cell.angle_beta   90.00
_cell.angle_gamma   90.00
#
_symmetry.space_group_name_H-M   'P 1'
#
loop_
_entity.id
_entity.type
_entity.pdbx_description
1 polymer ?
#
loop_
_entity_poly.entity_id
_entity_poly.type
_entity_poly.pdbx_seq_one_letter_code
_entity_poly.pdbx_strand_id
1 'polypeptide(L)'
;MNNAIIEKLKAGSLHFAETIWPGTEERILLRILNAQDYSEILIGVENIFKNIVMTTSNVDDYNAERETWMLFHSISDVATKTRLFPNVSELRKCLTPEIKEILAEELDALHD
;
A
#
# COMPACT_ATOMS: atom_id res chain seq x y z
N MET A 1 -7.00 -28.60 -13.82
CA MET A 1 -7.17 -27.59 -12.76
C MET A 1 -5.86 -27.51 -11.99
N ASN A 2 -5.21 -26.35 -11.99
CA ASN A 2 -3.82 -26.16 -11.52
C ASN A 2 -3.70 -26.33 -10.01
N ASN A 3 -3.00 -27.37 -9.55
CA ASN A 3 -2.68 -27.59 -8.13
C ASN A 3 -1.98 -26.39 -7.48
N ALA A 4 -1.24 -25.58 -8.26
CA ALA A 4 -0.61 -24.36 -7.80
C ALA A 4 -1.60 -23.29 -7.26
N ILE A 5 -2.80 -23.19 -7.83
CA ILE A 5 -3.83 -22.24 -7.37
C ILE A 5 -4.39 -22.70 -6.02
N ILE A 6 -4.61 -24.02 -5.87
CA ILE A 6 -5.12 -24.63 -4.64
C ILE A 6 -4.11 -24.50 -3.50
N GLU A 7 -2.81 -24.63 -3.78
CA GLU A 7 -1.76 -24.45 -2.77
C GLU A 7 -1.59 -22.98 -2.35
N LYS A 8 -1.64 -22.02 -3.29
CA LYS A 8 -1.62 -20.59 -2.97
C LYS A 8 -2.84 -20.15 -2.15
N LEU A 9 -4.01 -20.72 -2.43
CA LEU A 9 -5.24 -20.48 -1.65
C LEU A 9 -5.12 -21.05 -0.23
N LYS A 10 -4.58 -22.27 -0.09
CA LYS A 10 -4.37 -22.92 1.23
C LYS A 10 -3.31 -22.23 2.08
N ALA A 11 -2.30 -21.62 1.46
CA ALA A 11 -1.25 -20.89 2.15
C ALA A 11 -1.62 -19.42 2.49
N GLY A 12 -2.78 -18.93 2.03
CA GLY A 12 -3.17 -17.52 2.15
C GLY A 12 -2.23 -16.57 1.38
N SER A 13 -1.37 -17.10 0.52
CA SER A 13 -0.27 -16.40 -0.16
C SER A 13 -0.67 -15.76 -1.48
N LEU A 14 -1.95 -15.86 -1.87
CA LEU A 14 -2.49 -15.17 -3.05
C LEU A 14 -2.65 -13.65 -2.86
N HIS A 15 -2.39 -13.13 -1.66
CA HIS A 15 -2.58 -11.72 -1.36
C HIS A 15 -1.31 -10.99 -0.94
N PHE A 16 -0.15 -11.65 -0.94
CA PHE A 16 1.09 -11.04 -0.46
C PHE A 16 2.25 -11.31 -1.42
N ALA A 17 3.11 -10.32 -1.62
CA ALA A 17 4.43 -10.48 -2.19
C ALA A 17 5.49 -9.95 -1.23
N GLU A 18 6.59 -10.70 -1.12
CA GLU A 18 7.78 -10.26 -0.41
C GLU A 18 8.63 -9.43 -1.36
N THR A 19 9.02 -8.24 -0.92
CA THR A 19 9.90 -7.32 -1.64
C THR A 19 10.94 -6.72 -0.69
N ILE A 20 11.90 -5.97 -1.23
CA ILE A 20 12.91 -5.24 -0.46
C ILE A 20 12.49 -3.79 -0.38
N TRP A 21 12.53 -3.21 0.82
CA TRP A 21 12.33 -1.78 0.98
C TRP A 21 13.39 -1.01 0.17
N PRO A 22 13.01 -0.15 -0.79
CA PRO A 22 13.96 0.48 -1.68
C PRO A 22 15.05 1.28 -0.94
N GLY A 23 16.31 1.06 -1.30
CA GLY A 23 17.47 1.69 -0.67
C GLY A 23 17.94 1.03 0.63
N THR A 24 17.34 -0.08 1.06
CA THR A 24 17.81 -0.90 2.19
C THR A 24 17.94 -2.38 1.79
N GLU A 25 18.33 -3.23 2.74
CA GLU A 25 18.29 -4.70 2.60
C GLU A 25 17.10 -5.31 3.35
N GLU A 26 16.22 -4.47 3.91
CA GLU A 26 15.10 -4.90 4.72
C GLU A 26 13.99 -5.46 3.84
N ARG A 27 13.43 -6.61 4.24
CA ARG A 27 12.33 -7.24 3.51
C ARG A 27 10.99 -6.83 4.10
N ILE A 28 10.03 -6.59 3.23
CA ILE A 28 8.66 -6.23 3.58
C ILE A 28 7.67 -7.10 2.80
N LEU A 29 6.44 -7.16 3.28
CA LEU A 29 5.32 -7.74 2.54
C LEU A 29 4.46 -6.62 1.98
N LEU A 30 4.20 -6.66 0.68
CA LEU A 30 3.12 -5.92 0.05
C LEU A 30 1.91 -6.82 -0.06
N ARG A 31 0.73 -6.30 0.25
CA ARG A 31 -0.52 -7.06 0.13
C ARG A 31 -1.55 -6.39 -0.76
N ILE A 32 -2.35 -7.21 -1.42
CA ILE A 32 -3.55 -6.77 -2.14
C ILE A 32 -4.56 -6.24 -1.12
N LEU A 33 -5.09 -5.05 -1.40
CA LEU A 33 -6.06 -4.36 -0.55
C LEU A 33 -7.46 -4.95 -0.77
N ASN A 34 -8.21 -5.10 0.31
CA ASN A 34 -9.61 -5.51 0.26
C ASN A 34 -10.55 -4.29 0.31
N ALA A 35 -11.85 -4.52 0.14
CA ALA A 35 -12.85 -3.44 0.13
C ALA A 35 -12.90 -2.60 1.43
N GLN A 36 -12.60 -3.22 2.58
CA GLN A 36 -12.52 -2.52 3.87
C GLN A 36 -11.33 -1.56 3.88
N ASP A 37 -10.17 -2.00 3.38
CA ASP A 37 -8.99 -1.14 3.24
C ASP A 37 -9.27 0.07 2.36
N TYR A 38 -9.91 -0.13 1.20
CA TYR A 38 -10.28 0.97 0.30
C TYR A 38 -11.23 1.97 0.97
N SER A 39 -12.14 1.50 1.82
CA SER A 39 -13.02 2.39 2.59
C SER A 39 -12.24 3.21 3.61
N GLU A 40 -11.28 2.60 4.32
CA GLU A 40 -10.41 3.28 5.29
C GLU A 40 -9.50 4.32 4.61
N ILE A 41 -8.96 3.98 3.43
CA ILE A 41 -8.14 4.87 2.61
C ILE A 41 -8.95 6.11 2.20
N LEU A 42 -10.16 5.91 1.64
CA LEU A 42 -11.01 7.02 1.23
C LEU A 42 -11.34 7.94 2.40
N ILE A 43 -11.74 7.38 3.55
CA ILE A 43 -12.03 8.16 4.77
C ILE A 43 -10.77 8.92 5.23
N GLY A 44 -9.60 8.28 5.20
CA GLY A 44 -8.33 8.88 5.57
C GLY A 44 -7.98 10.09 4.71
N VAL A 45 -8.06 9.94 3.39
CA VAL A 45 -7.78 11.01 2.42
C VAL A 45 -8.83 12.11 2.50
N GLU A 46 -10.13 11.77 2.55
CA GLU A 46 -11.20 12.76 2.66
C GLU A 46 -11.07 13.62 3.91
N ASN A 47 -10.63 13.07 5.03
CA ASN A 47 -10.40 13.85 6.25
C ASN A 47 -9.29 14.91 6.07
N ILE A 48 -8.28 14.65 5.24
CA ILE A 48 -7.20 15.60 4.94
C ILE A 48 -7.73 16.72 4.04
N PHE A 49 -8.53 16.37 3.04
CA PHE A 49 -9.05 17.31 2.04
C PHE A 49 -10.44 17.88 2.36
N LYS A 50 -11.02 17.56 3.52
CA LYS A 50 -12.41 17.86 3.90
C LYS A 50 -12.82 19.32 3.70
N ASN A 51 -11.90 20.26 3.93
CA ASN A 51 -12.13 21.70 3.82
C ASN A 51 -11.42 22.32 2.61
N ILE A 52 -10.89 21.51 1.70
CA ILE A 52 -10.19 21.93 0.50
C ILE A 52 -11.15 21.81 -0.67
N VAL A 53 -11.33 22.90 -1.42
CA VAL A 53 -12.09 22.86 -2.67
C VAL A 53 -11.24 22.11 -3.70
N MET A 54 -11.75 20.99 -4.20
CA MET A 54 -11.08 20.23 -5.25
C MET A 54 -11.07 21.02 -6.55
N THR A 55 -9.88 21.21 -7.11
CA THR A 55 -9.61 21.91 -8.37
C THR A 55 -8.63 21.09 -9.19
N THR A 56 -8.50 21.37 -10.49
CA THR A 56 -7.51 20.70 -11.34
C THR A 56 -6.08 20.86 -10.84
N SER A 57 -5.79 21.87 -10.01
CA SER A 57 -4.46 22.11 -9.45
C SER A 57 -4.13 21.27 -8.21
N ASN A 58 -5.10 20.61 -7.58
CA ASN A 58 -4.87 19.80 -6.37
C ASN A 58 -5.39 18.35 -6.48
N VAL A 59 -5.92 17.97 -7.65
CA VAL A 59 -6.27 16.57 -7.95
C VAL A 59 -5.04 15.67 -7.87
N ASP A 60 -3.88 16.15 -8.30
CA ASP A 60 -2.63 15.39 -8.23
C ASP A 60 -2.19 15.17 -6.78
N ASP A 61 -2.31 16.19 -5.92
CA ASP A 61 -2.04 16.08 -4.49
C ASP A 61 -2.97 15.05 -3.82
N TYR A 62 -4.26 15.07 -4.18
CA TYR A 62 -5.24 14.10 -3.69
C TYR A 62 -4.90 12.67 -4.11
N ASN A 63 -4.55 12.46 -5.38
CA ASN A 63 -4.17 11.15 -5.88
C ASN A 63 -2.86 10.65 -5.24
N ALA A 64 -1.87 11.54 -5.09
CA ALA A 64 -0.62 11.22 -4.44
C ALA A 64 -0.83 10.83 -2.96
N GLU A 65 -1.74 11.51 -2.27
CA GLU A 65 -2.10 11.17 -0.89
C GLU A 65 -2.84 9.82 -0.84
N ARG A 66 -3.79 9.57 -1.77
CA ARG A 66 -4.49 8.27 -1.85
C ARG A 66 -3.53 7.11 -2.02
N GLU A 67 -2.53 7.23 -2.88
CA GLU A 67 -1.49 6.22 -3.08
C GLU A 67 -0.63 6.00 -1.82
N THR A 68 -0.32 7.07 -1.09
CA THR A 68 0.38 6.96 0.21
C THR A 68 -0.43 6.14 1.21
N TRP A 69 -1.75 6.35 1.25
CA TRP A 69 -2.66 5.55 2.07
C TRP A 69 -2.76 4.11 1.58
N MET A 70 -2.77 3.86 0.27
CA MET A 70 -2.72 2.49 -0.27
C MET A 70 -1.47 1.75 0.20
N LEU A 71 -0.29 2.38 0.10
CA LEU A 71 0.97 1.84 0.59
C LEU A 71 0.95 1.59 2.10
N PHE A 72 0.40 2.53 2.88
CA PHE A 72 0.25 2.35 4.32
C PHE A 72 -0.59 1.12 4.71
N HIS A 73 -1.63 0.82 3.94
CA HIS A 73 -2.46 -0.35 4.19
C HIS A 73 -1.87 -1.63 3.59
N SER A 74 -1.02 -1.54 2.56
CA SER A 74 -0.45 -2.71 1.88
C SER A 74 0.83 -3.22 2.56
N ILE A 75 1.65 -2.34 3.13
CA ILE A 75 2.97 -2.68 3.69
C ILE A 75 2.84 -3.34 5.07
N SER A 76 3.41 -4.53 5.20
CA SER A 76 3.45 -5.32 6.43
C SER A 76 4.84 -5.89 6.70
N ASP A 77 5.12 -6.17 7.97
CA ASP A 77 6.33 -6.87 8.39
C ASP A 77 6.29 -8.35 7.96
N VAL A 78 7.42 -8.88 7.49
CA VAL A 78 7.52 -10.27 6.98
C VAL A 78 7.31 -11.31 8.08
N ALA A 79 7.82 -11.05 9.28
CA ALA A 79 7.77 -12.01 10.38
C ALA A 79 6.39 -12.03 11.05
N THR A 80 5.79 -10.86 11.30
CA THR A 80 4.52 -10.76 12.03
C THR A 80 3.29 -10.70 11.13
N LYS A 81 3.46 -10.36 9.85
CA LYS A 81 2.37 -10.09 8.89
C LYS A 81 1.41 -8.98 9.33
N THR A 82 1.84 -8.12 10.24
CA THR A 82 1.10 -6.92 10.67
C THR A 82 1.62 -5.68 9.96
N ARG A 83 0.85 -4.60 9.93
CA ARG A 83 1.32 -3.32 9.38
C ARG A 83 2.67 -2.93 9.97
N LEU A 84 3.60 -2.56 9.10
CA LEU A 84 4.96 -2.19 9.50
C LEU A 84 4.98 -0.84 10.24
N PHE A 85 4.14 0.09 9.79
CA PHE A 85 4.04 1.43 10.38
C PHE A 85 2.81 1.53 11.30
N PRO A 86 2.92 2.21 12.45
CA PRO A 86 1.80 2.36 13.38
C PRO A 86 0.74 3.34 12.86
N ASN A 87 1.10 4.27 11.98
CA ASN A 87 0.20 5.23 11.34
C ASN A 87 0.82 5.77 10.03
N VAL A 88 -0.01 6.38 9.19
CA VAL A 88 0.42 6.93 7.88
C VAL A 88 1.49 8.03 8.01
N SER A 89 1.50 8.78 9.12
CA SER A 89 2.49 9.85 9.33
C SER A 89 3.90 9.30 9.57
N GLU A 90 4.05 8.13 10.19
CA GLU A 90 5.35 7.46 10.31
C GLU A 90 5.84 6.95 8.94
N LEU A 91 4.94 6.41 8.11
CA LEU A 91 5.29 6.03 6.73
C LEU A 91 5.81 7.23 5.94
N ARG A 92 5.12 8.39 6.01
CA ARG A 92 5.51 9.60 5.26
C ARG A 92 6.94 10.08 5.55
N LYS A 93 7.48 9.81 6.74
CA LYS A 93 8.86 10.20 7.10
C LYS A 93 9.91 9.38 6.34
N CYS A 94 9.56 8.17 5.92
CA CYS A 94 10.45 7.24 5.23
C CYS A 94 10.16 7.15 3.72
N LEU A 95 9.00 7.66 3.29
CA LEU A 95 8.51 7.54 1.92
C LEU A 95 8.98 8.73 1.06
N THR A 96 10.15 8.64 0.46
CA THR A 96 10.59 9.60 -0.56
C THR A 96 9.81 9.38 -1.86
N PRO A 97 9.76 10.36 -2.79
CA PRO A 97 9.09 10.20 -4.07
C PRO A 97 9.57 8.95 -4.85
N GLU A 98 10.87 8.68 -4.85
CA GLU A 98 11.45 7.54 -5.55
C GLU A 98 11.07 6.21 -4.91
N ILE A 99 11.09 6.13 -3.57
CA ILE A 99 10.66 4.93 -2.84
C ILE A 99 9.18 4.66 -3.10
N LYS A 100 8.38 5.73 -3.13
CA LYS A 100 6.94 5.65 -3.37
C LYS A 100 6.63 5.09 -4.75
N GLU A 101 7.29 5.61 -5.78
CA GLU A 101 7.11 5.18 -7.18
C GLU A 101 7.40 3.68 -7.32
N ILE A 102 8.56 3.22 -6.81
CA ILE A 102 8.95 1.80 -6.86
C ILE A 102 7.92 0.91 -6.15
N LEU A 103 7.53 1.27 -4.93
CA LEU A 103 6.57 0.45 -4.16
C LEU A 103 5.16 0.48 -4.75
N ALA A 104 4.77 1.57 -5.40
CA ALA A 104 3.48 1.66 -6.10
C ALA A 104 3.47 0.75 -7.34
N GLU A 105 4.52 0.76 -8.15
CA GLU A 105 4.67 -0.15 -9.29
C GLU A 105 4.62 -1.62 -8.86
N GLU A 106 5.30 -1.96 -7.77
CA GLU A 106 5.27 -3.31 -7.21
C GLU A 106 3.88 -3.70 -6.71
N LEU A 107 3.15 -2.78 -6.08
CA LEU A 107 1.78 -3.02 -5.63
C LEU A 107 0.81 -3.19 -6.81
N ASP A 108 0.96 -2.40 -7.86
CA ASP A 108 0.15 -2.51 -9.08
C ASP A 108 0.40 -3.84 -9.79
N ALA A 109 1.66 -4.29 -9.86
CA ALA A 109 2.02 -5.60 -10.40
C ALA A 109 1.40 -6.80 -9.65
N LEU A 110 0.87 -6.61 -8.43
CA LEU A 110 0.11 -7.64 -7.71
C LEU A 110 -1.35 -7.75 -8.13
N HIS A 111 -1.88 -6.73 -8.81
CA HIS A 111 -3.27 -6.69 -9.26
C HIS A 111 -3.45 -7.26 -10.68
N ASP A 112 -2.37 -7.42 -11.45
CA ASP A 112 -2.30 -8.00 -12.80
C ASP A 112 -2.19 -9.54 -12.82
#